data_AF-A0A2N1MX15-F1
#
_entry.id   AF-A0A2N1MX15-F1
#
_cell.length_a   1.000
_cell.length_b   1.000
_cell.length_c   1.000
_cell.angle_alpha   90.00
_cell.angle_beta   90.00
_cell.angle_gamma   90.00
#
_symmetry.space_group_name_H-M   'P 1'
#
loop_
_entity.id
_entity.type
_entity.pdbx_description
1 polymer ?
#
loop_
_entity_poly.entity_id
_entity_poly.type
_entity_poly.pdbx_seq_one_letter_code
_entity_poly.pdbx_strand_id
1 'polypeptide(L)'
;MASNVSELDTAKSNIIELFTHIGKIYNSSHNCPADVFWNCFRDSYNANPNGIDGKIRILSIIGENFIYKDMIDELEGSPNSINAARKFSRINGPGCVALKKPNITCLKMPEVKEKQFELFFADKKNINMSSYKVDAKTQLPVLYLKDQKNAL
;
A
#
# COMPACT_ATOMS: atom_id res chain seq x y z
N MET A 1 51.22 16.08 42.21
CA MET A 1 50.62 16.27 40.87
C MET A 1 49.53 15.24 40.52
N ALA A 2 49.45 14.09 41.20
CA ALA A 2 48.42 13.07 40.94
C ALA A 2 47.01 13.36 41.54
N SER A 3 46.91 14.21 42.58
CA SER A 3 45.64 14.51 43.27
C SER A 3 44.62 15.25 42.38
N ASN A 4 45.09 16.25 41.60
CA ASN A 4 44.21 17.16 40.86
C ASN A 4 43.55 16.53 39.62
N VAL A 5 44.11 15.43 39.10
CA VAL A 5 43.52 14.69 37.96
C VAL A 5 42.26 13.94 38.40
N SER A 6 42.28 13.36 39.60
CA SER A 6 41.13 12.62 40.15
C SER A 6 39.93 13.52 40.47
N GLU A 7 40.18 14.74 40.95
CA GLU A 7 39.12 15.73 41.21
C GLU A 7 38.47 16.23 39.92
N LEU A 8 39.27 16.46 38.87
CA LEU A 8 38.77 16.91 37.58
C LEU A 8 37.88 15.85 36.91
N ASP A 9 38.28 14.58 36.98
CA ASP A 9 37.50 13.48 36.39
C ASP A 9 36.21 13.21 37.18
N THR A 10 36.25 13.37 38.51
CA THR A 10 35.06 13.33 39.36
C THR A 10 34.10 14.47 39.03
N ALA A 11 34.61 15.69 38.84
CA ALA A 11 33.79 16.84 38.45
C ALA A 11 33.12 16.65 37.08
N LYS A 12 33.83 16.09 36.10
CA LYS A 12 33.27 15.77 34.77
C LYS A 12 32.17 14.71 34.88
N SER A 13 32.37 13.66 35.67
CA SER A 13 31.36 12.62 35.89
C SER A 13 30.08 13.20 36.51
N ASN A 14 30.22 14.03 37.55
CA ASN A 14 29.08 14.67 38.21
C ASN A 14 28.32 15.61 37.27
N ILE A 15 29.02 16.34 36.40
CA ILE A 15 28.40 17.20 35.38
C ILE A 15 27.61 16.36 34.38
N ILE A 16 28.18 15.26 33.89
CA ILE A 16 27.48 14.34 32.97
C ILE A 16 26.23 13.77 33.63
N GLU A 17 26.33 13.33 34.89
CA GLU A 17 25.21 12.77 35.64
C GLU A 17 24.10 13.82 35.86
N LEU A 18 24.46 15.06 36.20
CA LEU A 18 23.54 16.18 36.34
C LEU A 18 22.81 16.47 35.03
N PHE A 19 23.53 16.57 33.91
CA PHE A 19 22.91 16.78 32.59
C PHE A 19 21.98 15.63 32.19
N THR A 20 22.36 14.40 32.49
CA THR A 20 21.54 13.21 32.23
C THR A 20 20.26 13.22 33.07
N HIS A 21 20.36 13.64 34.33
CA HIS A 21 19.21 13.72 35.24
C HIS A 21 18.26 14.86 34.85
N ILE A 22 18.79 16.04 34.53
CA ILE A 22 18.00 17.18 34.05
C ILE A 22 17.30 16.83 32.73
N GLY A 23 17.99 16.19 31.77
CA GLY A 23 17.39 15.72 30.53
C GLY A 23 16.23 14.75 30.75
N LYS A 24 16.36 13.83 31.71
CA LYS A 24 15.27 12.93 32.12
C LYS A 24 14.09 13.67 32.74
N ILE A 25 14.32 14.65 33.61
CA ILE A 25 13.25 15.45 34.24
C ILE A 25 12.46 16.27 33.20
N TYR A 26 13.16 16.89 32.25
CA TYR A 26 12.51 17.66 31.18
C TYR A 26 11.65 16.76 30.27
N ASN A 27 12.15 15.57 29.90
CA ASN A 27 11.40 14.62 29.09
C ASN A 27 10.22 13.96 29.85
N SER A 28 10.24 13.95 31.18
CA SER A 28 9.20 13.30 31.99
C SER A 28 8.03 14.22 32.34
N SER A 29 8.17 15.55 32.26
CA SER A 29 7.14 16.47 32.79
C SER A 29 6.29 17.17 31.74
N HIS A 30 6.67 17.16 30.46
CA HIS A 30 5.87 17.77 29.39
C HIS A 30 5.89 16.86 28.16
N ASN A 31 4.85 16.03 27.98
CA ASN A 31 4.62 15.43 26.66
C ASN A 31 4.55 16.57 25.65
N CYS A 32 5.37 16.53 24.60
CA CYS A 32 5.30 17.59 23.61
C CYS A 32 3.93 17.54 22.92
N PRO A 33 3.41 18.64 22.38
CA PRO A 33 2.10 18.64 21.73
C PRO A 33 1.95 17.57 20.64
N ALA A 34 3.06 17.19 19.98
CA ALA A 34 3.08 16.11 19.00
C ALA A 34 2.90 14.72 19.64
N ASP A 35 3.55 14.44 20.78
CA ASP A 35 3.39 13.17 21.50
C ASP A 35 1.95 13.02 21.99
N VAL A 36 1.37 14.10 22.54
CA VAL A 36 -0.03 14.11 22.97
C VAL A 36 -0.95 13.84 21.78
N PHE A 37 -0.70 14.48 20.64
CA PHE A 37 -1.47 14.26 19.42
C PHE A 37 -1.39 12.80 18.95
N TRP A 38 -0.18 12.24 18.82
CA TRP A 38 0.01 10.88 18.33
C TRP A 38 -0.58 9.84 19.26
N ASN A 39 -0.43 10.00 20.58
CA ASN A 39 -1.06 9.13 21.56
C ASN A 39 -2.59 9.18 21.44
N CYS A 40 -3.19 10.39 21.39
CA CYS A 40 -4.64 10.53 21.23
C CYS A 40 -5.14 9.93 19.91
N PHE A 41 -4.40 10.14 18.82
CA PHE A 41 -4.74 9.60 17.51
C PHE A 41 -4.66 8.07 17.52
N ARG A 42 -3.61 7.50 18.12
CA ARG A 42 -3.41 6.06 18.24
C ARG A 42 -4.51 5.41 19.07
N ASP A 43 -4.87 5.99 20.21
CA ASP A 43 -5.96 5.51 21.06
C ASP A 43 -7.29 5.54 20.31
N SER A 44 -7.58 6.65 19.63
CA SER A 44 -8.80 6.80 18.81
C SER A 44 -8.82 5.82 17.63
N TYR A 45 -7.69 5.60 16.98
CA TYR A 45 -7.53 4.63 15.90
C TYR A 45 -7.77 3.21 16.39
N ASN A 46 -7.27 2.85 17.56
CA ASN A 46 -7.44 1.53 18.16
C ASN A 46 -8.88 1.28 18.63
N ALA A 47 -9.50 2.28 19.27
CA ALA A 47 -10.88 2.23 19.76
C ALA A 47 -11.96 2.33 18.67
N ASN A 48 -11.59 2.62 17.42
CA ASN A 48 -12.54 2.84 16.33
C ASN A 48 -13.44 1.61 16.08
N PRO A 49 -14.79 1.76 16.19
CA PRO A 49 -15.73 0.66 16.05
C PRO A 49 -15.96 0.21 14.60
N ASN A 50 -15.52 0.97 13.59
CA ASN A 50 -15.81 0.72 12.17
C ASN A 50 -14.95 -0.39 11.53
N GLY A 51 -14.36 -1.26 12.34
CA GLY A 51 -13.53 -2.38 11.90
C GLY A 51 -12.30 -1.96 11.09
N ILE A 52 -11.72 -2.92 10.38
CA ILE A 52 -10.48 -2.72 9.60
C ILE A 52 -10.68 -1.69 8.48
N ASP A 53 -11.82 -1.73 7.79
CA ASP A 53 -12.10 -0.81 6.67
C ASP A 53 -12.21 0.64 7.13
N GLY A 54 -12.86 0.89 8.27
CA GLY A 54 -12.95 2.23 8.85
C GLY A 54 -11.59 2.77 9.30
N LYS A 55 -10.75 1.90 9.88
CA LYS A 55 -9.37 2.22 10.26
C LYS A 55 -8.51 2.59 9.05
N ILE A 56 -8.56 1.76 8.00
CA ILE A 56 -7.87 2.01 6.73
C ILE A 56 -8.34 3.34 6.12
N ARG A 57 -9.64 3.63 6.15
CA ARG A 57 -10.20 4.88 5.62
C ARG A 57 -9.66 6.11 6.34
N ILE A 58 -9.64 6.11 7.67
CA ILE A 58 -9.09 7.25 8.43
C ILE A 58 -7.59 7.40 8.16
N LEU A 59 -6.85 6.29 8.21
CA LEU A 59 -5.40 6.32 7.98
C LEU A 59 -5.07 6.79 6.56
N SER A 60 -5.92 6.51 5.58
CA SER A 60 -5.75 6.94 4.19
C SER A 60 -5.78 8.46 3.99
N ILE A 61 -6.36 9.22 4.94
CA ILE A 61 -6.43 10.69 4.89
C ILE A 61 -5.04 11.30 5.05
N ILE A 62 -4.26 10.76 5.99
CA ILE A 62 -2.94 11.29 6.35
C ILE A 62 -1.79 10.44 5.78
N GLY A 63 -2.08 9.24 5.26
CA GLY A 63 -1.07 8.24 4.95
C GLY A 63 -0.02 8.65 3.91
N GLU A 64 -0.34 9.55 2.99
CA GLU A 64 0.59 10.07 1.98
C GLU A 64 1.35 11.33 2.47
N ASN A 65 0.89 11.97 3.55
CA ASN A 65 1.50 13.21 4.07
C ASN A 65 2.69 12.95 5.00
N PHE A 66 2.84 11.72 5.50
CA PHE A 66 3.91 11.33 6.41
C PHE A 66 4.89 10.36 5.75
N ILE A 67 6.14 10.41 6.19
CA ILE A 67 7.14 9.41 5.80
C ILE A 67 6.72 8.05 6.37
N TYR A 68 6.93 6.99 5.59
CA TYR A 68 6.50 5.65 5.95
C TYR A 68 7.05 5.18 7.31
N LYS A 69 8.32 5.51 7.58
CA LYS A 69 9.00 5.16 8.83
C LYS A 69 8.36 5.86 10.03
N ASP A 70 8.15 7.17 9.93
CA ASP A 70 7.51 7.98 10.98
C ASP A 70 6.13 7.43 11.33
N MET A 71 5.33 7.01 10.34
CA MET A 71 4.03 6.40 10.62
C MET A 71 4.12 5.05 11.36
N ILE A 72 5.16 4.25 11.11
CA ILE A 72 5.34 2.98 11.83
C ILE A 72 5.73 3.28 13.27
N ASP A 73 6.69 4.17 13.47
CA ASP A 73 7.24 4.51 14.77
C ASP A 73 6.17 5.20 15.65
N GLU A 74 5.40 6.14 15.09
CA GLU A 74 4.41 6.96 15.83
C GLU A 74 3.05 6.29 16.05
N LEU A 75 2.64 5.35 15.20
CA LEU A 75 1.34 4.67 15.35
C LEU A 75 1.47 3.27 15.96
N GLU A 76 2.70 2.75 16.10
CA GLU A 76 2.95 1.31 16.27
C GLU A 76 2.14 0.48 15.26
N GLY A 77 1.86 1.07 14.11
CA GLY A 77 0.99 0.51 13.09
C GLY A 77 1.71 -0.61 12.36
N SER A 78 0.99 -1.69 12.05
CA SER A 78 1.59 -2.72 11.21
C SER A 78 1.92 -2.14 9.82
N PRO A 79 3.10 -2.46 9.25
CA PRO A 79 3.47 -2.09 7.88
C PRO A 79 2.35 -2.36 6.86
N ASN A 80 1.64 -3.48 7.05
CA ASN A 80 0.51 -3.89 6.23
C ASN A 80 -0.67 -2.90 6.29
N SER A 81 -0.96 -2.34 7.46
CA SER A 81 -2.06 -1.38 7.64
C SER A 81 -1.78 -0.06 6.92
N ILE A 82 -0.54 0.44 7.03
CA ILE A 82 -0.12 1.68 6.35
C ILE A 82 -0.13 1.48 4.84
N ASN A 83 0.40 0.36 4.35
CA ASN A 83 0.38 0.05 2.93
C ASN A 83 -1.06 -0.10 2.40
N ALA A 84 -1.93 -0.75 3.16
CA ALA A 84 -3.35 -0.88 2.82
C ALA A 84 -4.03 0.50 2.74
N ALA A 85 -3.76 1.41 3.69
CA ALA A 85 -4.29 2.76 3.69
C ALA A 85 -3.84 3.61 2.50
N ARG A 86 -2.56 3.55 2.12
CA ARG A 86 -2.05 4.24 0.93
C ARG A 86 -2.66 3.69 -0.36
N LYS A 87 -2.71 2.35 -0.48
CA LYS A 87 -3.38 1.70 -1.62
C LYS A 87 -4.86 2.09 -1.69
N PHE A 88 -5.53 2.14 -0.54
CA PHE A 88 -6.92 2.57 -0.45
C PHE A 88 -7.10 4.01 -0.94
N SER A 89 -6.25 4.93 -0.48
CA SER A 89 -6.28 6.35 -0.90
C SER A 89 -6.14 6.50 -2.41
N ARG A 90 -5.24 5.73 -3.03
CA ARG A 90 -5.02 5.78 -4.49
C ARG A 90 -6.19 5.24 -5.31
N ILE A 91 -6.92 4.25 -4.78
CA ILE A 91 -8.04 3.62 -5.48
C ILE A 91 -9.35 4.41 -5.26
N ASN A 92 -9.61 4.81 -4.02
CA ASN A 92 -10.91 5.36 -3.62
C ASN A 92 -10.87 6.88 -3.36
N GLY A 93 -9.69 7.45 -3.17
CA GLY A 93 -9.47 8.78 -2.61
C GLY A 93 -9.26 8.75 -1.08
N PRO A 94 -8.50 9.70 -0.52
CA PRO A 94 -8.26 9.80 0.92
C PRO A 94 -9.55 10.05 1.69
N GLY A 95 -9.84 9.20 2.69
CA GLY A 95 -11.03 9.33 3.53
C GLY A 95 -12.36 8.96 2.86
N CYS A 96 -12.34 8.63 1.57
CA CYS A 96 -13.53 8.27 0.81
C CYS A 96 -14.09 6.90 1.21
N VAL A 97 -15.38 6.69 0.93
CA VAL A 97 -15.98 5.36 1.05
C VAL A 97 -15.39 4.44 -0.03
N ALA A 98 -15.19 3.17 0.31
CA ALA A 98 -14.71 2.16 -0.63
C ALA A 98 -15.64 2.12 -1.87
N LEU A 99 -15.05 2.19 -3.06
CA LEU A 99 -15.80 2.11 -4.31
C LEU A 99 -16.52 0.76 -4.38
N LYS A 100 -17.85 0.82 -4.52
CA LYS A 100 -18.66 -0.38 -4.75
C LYS A 100 -18.35 -0.89 -6.15
N LYS A 101 -17.88 -2.13 -6.24
CA LYS A 101 -17.65 -2.79 -7.54
C LYS A 101 -18.94 -2.72 -8.37
N PRO A 102 -18.89 -2.24 -9.63
CA PRO A 102 -20.08 -2.21 -10.47
C PRO A 102 -20.56 -3.64 -10.73
N ASN A 103 -21.88 -3.83 -10.74
CA ASN A 103 -22.46 -5.09 -11.18
C ASN A 103 -22.40 -5.14 -12.71
N ILE A 104 -21.54 -5.99 -13.25
CA ILE A 104 -21.39 -6.16 -14.69
C ILE A 104 -22.34 -7.27 -15.12
N THR A 105 -23.36 -6.91 -15.90
CA THR A 105 -24.26 -7.89 -16.51
C THR A 105 -23.72 -8.23 -17.90
N CYS A 106 -23.28 -9.47 -18.09
CA CYS A 106 -22.88 -9.99 -19.40
C CYS A 106 -24.03 -10.78 -20.01
N LEU A 107 -24.46 -10.43 -21.23
CA LEU A 107 -25.39 -11.26 -22.00
C LEU A 107 -24.62 -12.38 -22.69
N LYS A 108 -25.16 -13.60 -22.64
CA LYS A 108 -24.62 -14.71 -23.44
C LYS A 108 -24.79 -14.37 -24.91
N MET A 109 -23.76 -14.64 -25.72
CA MET A 109 -23.86 -14.51 -27.16
C MET A 109 -24.94 -15.48 -27.68
N PRO A 110 -25.84 -15.04 -28.59
CA PRO A 110 -26.78 -15.96 -29.22
C PRO A 110 -26.06 -17.05 -30.01
N GLU A 111 -26.62 -18.27 -30.03
CA GLU A 111 -26.01 -19.44 -30.70
C GLU A 111 -25.70 -19.17 -32.18
N VAL A 112 -26.55 -18.38 -32.86
CA VAL A 112 -26.33 -18.00 -34.26
C VAL A 112 -25.03 -17.22 -34.44
N LYS A 113 -24.74 -16.27 -33.54
CA LYS A 113 -23.50 -15.47 -33.60
C LYS A 113 -22.29 -16.30 -33.20
N GLU A 114 -22.45 -17.20 -32.23
CA GLU A 114 -21.40 -18.14 -31.82
C GLU A 114 -20.98 -19.03 -33.00
N LYS A 115 -21.93 -19.64 -33.71
CA LYS A 115 -21.67 -20.42 -34.94
C LYS A 115 -21.01 -19.58 -36.04
N GLN A 116 -21.40 -18.32 -36.19
CA GLN A 116 -20.75 -17.42 -37.16
C GLN A 116 -19.30 -17.17 -36.80
N PHE A 117 -18.97 -17.00 -35.51
CA PHE A 117 -17.58 -16.87 -35.07
C PHE A 117 -16.79 -18.15 -35.30
N GLU A 118 -17.35 -19.33 -34.99
CA GLU A 118 -16.70 -20.61 -35.26
C GLU A 118 -16.38 -20.80 -36.75
N LEU A 119 -17.35 -20.53 -37.62
CA LEU A 119 -17.17 -20.59 -39.08
C LEU A 119 -16.11 -19.59 -39.55
N PHE A 120 -16.13 -18.37 -39.02
CA PHE A 120 -15.15 -17.33 -39.37
C PHE A 120 -13.72 -17.74 -38.99
N PHE A 121 -13.53 -18.30 -37.79
CA PHE A 121 -12.22 -18.74 -37.31
C PHE A 121 -11.78 -20.11 -37.88
N ALA A 122 -12.67 -20.87 -38.52
CA ALA A 122 -12.30 -22.08 -39.26
C ALA A 122 -11.78 -21.79 -40.68
N ASP A 123 -12.09 -20.61 -41.22
CA ASP A 123 -11.73 -20.24 -42.60
C ASP A 123 -10.28 -19.75 -42.70
N LYS A 124 -9.44 -20.52 -43.41
CA LYS A 124 -8.02 -20.21 -43.71
C LYS A 124 -7.83 -18.94 -44.56
N LYS A 125 -8.89 -18.38 -45.14
CA LYS A 125 -8.84 -17.05 -45.78
C LYS A 125 -8.77 -15.92 -44.75
N ASN A 126 -9.39 -16.10 -43.59
CA ASN A 126 -9.49 -15.08 -42.54
C ASN A 126 -8.43 -15.22 -41.47
N ILE A 127 -7.90 -16.44 -41.29
CA ILE A 127 -6.94 -16.75 -40.24
C ILE A 127 -5.70 -17.48 -40.73
N ASN A 128 -4.57 -17.25 -40.04
CA ASN A 128 -3.34 -18.00 -40.16
C ASN A 128 -3.08 -18.79 -38.88
N MET A 129 -2.71 -20.07 -39.02
CA MET A 129 -2.27 -20.89 -37.89
C MET A 129 -0.80 -20.59 -37.59
N SER A 130 -0.46 -20.45 -36.31
CA SER A 130 0.94 -20.38 -35.90
C SER A 130 1.64 -21.71 -36.18
N SER A 131 2.84 -21.66 -36.75
CA SER A 131 3.70 -22.84 -36.88
C SER A 131 4.56 -23.13 -35.64
N TYR A 132 4.69 -22.16 -34.73
CA TYR A 132 5.62 -22.21 -33.61
C TYR A 132 4.98 -21.93 -32.23
N LYS A 133 3.72 -21.46 -32.20
CA LYS A 133 2.98 -21.27 -30.94
C LYS A 133 1.75 -22.17 -30.90
N VAL A 134 1.68 -22.97 -29.84
CA VAL A 134 0.52 -23.79 -29.49
C VAL A 134 -0.03 -23.35 -28.14
N ASP A 135 -1.33 -23.50 -27.94
CA ASP A 135 -1.95 -23.29 -26.64
C ASP A 135 -1.51 -24.39 -25.67
N ALA A 136 -1.06 -23.99 -24.47
CA ALA A 136 -0.46 -24.93 -23.52
C ALA A 136 -1.46 -25.97 -22.99
N LYS A 137 -2.76 -25.66 -22.94
CA LYS A 137 -3.78 -26.55 -22.39
C LYS A 137 -4.31 -27.53 -23.43
N THR A 138 -4.59 -27.04 -24.63
CA THR A 138 -5.23 -27.81 -25.71
C THR A 138 -4.25 -28.42 -26.69
N GLN A 139 -2.99 -27.95 -26.69
CA GLN A 139 -1.94 -28.33 -27.64
C GLN A 139 -2.29 -28.00 -29.12
N LEU A 140 -3.30 -27.16 -29.34
CA LEU A 140 -3.70 -26.71 -30.67
C LEU A 140 -2.90 -25.45 -31.08
N PRO A 141 -2.64 -25.24 -32.38
CA PRO A 141 -1.99 -24.03 -32.87
C PRO A 141 -2.78 -22.76 -32.52
N VAL A 142 -2.10 -21.71 -32.10
CA VAL A 142 -2.72 -20.39 -31.90
C VAL A 142 -3.09 -19.80 -33.26
N LEU A 143 -4.32 -19.30 -33.38
CA LEU A 143 -4.86 -18.69 -34.60
C LEU A 143 -4.67 -17.16 -34.57
N TYR A 144 -4.23 -16.59 -35.69
CA TYR A 144 -4.13 -15.14 -35.88
C TYR A 144 -5.03 -14.68 -37.02
N LEU A 145 -5.59 -13.48 -36.91
CA LEU A 145 -6.25 -12.84 -38.04
C LEU A 145 -5.24 -12.56 -39.15
N LYS A 146 -5.62 -12.89 -40.37
CA LYS A 146 -4.81 -12.62 -41.55
C LYS A 146 -4.82 -11.13 -41.86
N ASP A 147 -3.65 -10.54 -42.04
CA ASP A 147 -3.54 -9.14 -42.46
C ASP A 147 -4.07 -9.01 -43.91
N GLN A 148 -4.94 -8.03 -44.13
CA GLN A 148 -5.50 -7.70 -45.44
C GLN A 148 -4.79 -6.52 -46.09
N LYS A 149 -3.66 -6.05 -45.54
CA LYS A 149 -2.86 -5.01 -46.18
C LYS A 149 -2.46 -5.45 -47.59
N ASN A 150 -2.97 -4.72 -48.59
CA ASN A 150 -2.47 -4.78 -49.94
C ASN A 150 -0.98 -4.37 -49.91
N ALA A 151 -0.11 -5.17 -50.52
CA ALA A 151 1.28 -4.77 -50.71
C ALA A 151 1.30 -3.46 -51.51
N LEU A 152 2.03 -2.46 -50.99
CA LEU A 152 2.29 -1.18 -51.66
C LEU A 152 3.20 -1.37 -52.87
#